data_AF-A0A6I6WIT8-F1
#
_entry.id   AF-A0A6I6WIT8-F1
#
_cell.length_a   1.000
_cell.length_b   1.000
_cell.length_c   1.000
_cell.angle_alpha   90.00
_cell.angle_beta   90.00
_cell.angle_gamma   90.00
#
_symmetry.space_group_name_H-M   'P 1'
#
loop_
_entity.id
_entity.type
_entity.pdbx_description
1 polymer ?
#
loop_
_entity_poly.entity_id
_entity_poly.type
_entity_poly.pdbx_seq_one_letter_code
_entity_poly.pdbx_strand_id
1 'polypeptide(L)' 'MTCGHCAGAVTAQLEALAEVRSVQADPAGGLVRITTDGEPDEARLAAAVTAAGYELTRRVPEETR' A
#
# COMPACT_ATOMS: atom_id res chain seq x y z
N MET A 1 0.19 -9.40 10.16
CA MET A 1 1.31 -8.46 10.40
C MET A 1 1.69 -8.57 11.87
N THR A 2 2.85 -9.12 12.22
CA THR A 2 3.19 -9.40 13.64
C THR A 2 4.20 -8.42 14.26
N CYS A 3 4.63 -7.37 13.55
CA CYS A 3 5.55 -6.35 14.10
C CYS A 3 5.27 -4.96 13.53
N GLY A 4 5.18 -3.93 14.38
CA GLY A 4 4.94 -2.54 13.96
C GLY A 4 5.97 -1.95 13.00
N HIS A 5 7.20 -2.50 12.96
CA HIS A 5 8.25 -2.10 12.00
C HIS A 5 7.89 -2.38 10.54
N CYS A 6 7.03 -3.36 10.31
CA CYS A 6 6.60 -3.79 9.00
C CYS A 6 5.71 -2.76 8.30
N ALA A 7 4.80 -2.13 9.06
CA ALA A 7 3.89 -1.13 8.55
C ALA A 7 4.65 0.12 8.07
N GLY A 8 5.66 0.56 8.81
CA GLY A 8 6.49 1.71 8.44
C GLY A 8 7.30 1.45 7.16
N ALA A 9 7.87 0.25 7.00
CA ALA A 9 8.65 -0.11 5.81
C ALA A 9 7.78 -0.12 4.54
N VAL A 10 6.58 -0.71 4.62
CA VAL A 10 5.62 -0.73 3.48
C VAL A 10 5.15 0.67 3.14
N THR A 11 4.84 1.48 4.15
CA THR A 11 4.39 2.88 3.97
C THR A 11 5.44 3.68 3.20
N ALA A 12 6.71 3.64 3.64
CA ALA A 12 7.78 4.37 2.98
C ALA A 12 8.02 3.95 1.52
N GLN A 13 7.89 2.65 1.21
CA GLN A 13 8.06 2.17 -0.17
C GLN A 13 6.89 2.56 -1.08
N LEU A 14 5.67 2.59 -0.54
CA LEU A 14 4.50 3.02 -1.30
C LEU A 14 4.51 4.54 -1.51
N GLU A 15 4.91 5.33 -0.50
CA GLU A 15 5.05 6.79 -0.61
C GLU A 15 6.18 7.21 -1.57
N ALA A 16 7.14 6.33 -1.86
CA ALA A 16 8.17 6.58 -2.86
C ALA A 16 7.64 6.52 -4.31
N LEU A 17 6.43 6.00 -4.53
CA LEU A 17 5.79 5.99 -5.84
C LEU A 17 5.24 7.38 -6.16
N ALA A 18 5.59 7.94 -7.32
CA ALA A 18 5.18 9.29 -7.71
C ALA A 18 3.64 9.48 -7.86
N GLU A 19 2.92 8.38 -8.08
CA GLU A 19 1.45 8.35 -8.14
C GLU A 19 0.77 8.40 -6.75
N VAL A 20 1.52 8.13 -5.68
CA VAL A 20 1.02 8.03 -4.31
C VAL A 20 1.15 9.37 -3.60
N ARG A 21 0.00 9.90 -3.18
CA ARG A 21 -0.10 11.16 -2.43
C ARG A 21 -0.04 10.94 -0.92
N SER A 22 -0.61 9.85 -0.44
CA SER A 22 -0.62 9.51 0.98
C SER A 22 -0.83 8.02 1.20
N VAL A 23 -0.20 7.47 2.24
CA VAL A 23 -0.33 6.06 2.62
C VAL A 23 -0.68 5.97 4.10
N GLN A 24 -1.67 5.14 4.41
CA GLN A 24 -2.10 4.84 5.77
C GLN A 24 -2.08 3.33 5.96
N ALA A 25 -1.09 2.82 6.69
CA ALA A 25 -1.03 1.43 7.08
C ALA A 25 -1.82 1.20 8.38
N ASP A 26 -2.74 0.25 8.35
CA ASP A 26 -3.52 -0.20 9.51
C ASP A 26 -3.05 -1.59 9.94
N PRO A 27 -2.07 -1.69 10.87
CA PRO A 27 -1.55 -2.97 11.31
C PRO A 27 -2.57 -3.78 12.13
N ALA A 28 -3.60 -3.14 12.69
CA ALA A 28 -4.66 -3.78 13.46
C ALA A 28 -5.63 -4.57 12.56
N GLY A 29 -6.08 -3.97 11.47
CA GLY A 29 -6.95 -4.57 10.46
C GLY A 29 -6.19 -5.28 9.34
N GLY A 30 -4.87 -5.12 9.27
CA GLY A 30 -4.03 -5.77 8.26
C GLY A 30 -4.21 -5.20 6.86
N LEU A 31 -4.56 -3.91 6.75
CA LEU A 31 -4.85 -3.23 5.50
C LEU A 31 -3.93 -2.03 5.30
N VAL A 32 -3.74 -1.61 4.05
CA VAL A 32 -3.05 -0.37 3.70
C VAL A 32 -3.95 0.43 2.76
N ARG A 33 -4.22 1.67 3.14
CA ARG A 33 -4.99 2.63 2.33
C ARG A 33 -4.02 3.56 1.62
N ILE A 34 -4.21 3.71 0.31
CA ILE A 34 -3.35 4.51 -0.55
C ILE A 34 -4.23 5.56 -1.22
N THR A 35 -3.83 6.82 -1.13
CA THR A 35 -4.46 7.93 -1.83
C THR A 35 -3.61 8.31 -3.02
N THR A 36 -4.18 8.25 -4.23
CA THR A 36 -3.53 8.61 -5.50
C THR A 36 -4.37 9.66 -6.23
N ASP A 37 -3.74 10.52 -7.03
CA ASP A 37 -4.43 11.57 -7.80
C ASP A 37 -5.06 11.02 -9.11
N GLY A 38 -4.76 9.77 -9.46
CA GLY A 38 -5.30 9.05 -10.60
C GLY A 38 -5.35 7.55 -10.36
N GLU A 39 -5.61 6.77 -11.40
CA GLU A 39 -5.61 5.31 -11.32
C GLU A 39 -4.17 4.80 -11.11
N PRO A 40 -3.87 4.21 -9.94
CA PRO A 40 -2.55 3.69 -9.67
C PRO A 40 -2.33 2.37 -10.41
N ASP A 41 -1.08 2.13 -10.79
CA ASP A 41 -0.68 0.93 -11.49
C ASP A 41 -0.54 -0.22 -10.49
N GLU A 42 -1.40 -1.23 -10.66
CA GLU A 42 -1.45 -2.36 -9.73
C GLU A 42 -0.15 -3.17 -9.73
N ALA A 43 0.56 -3.23 -10.86
CA ALA A 43 1.85 -3.92 -10.93
C ALA A 43 2.95 -3.12 -10.20
N ARG A 44 2.93 -1.78 -10.27
CA ARG A 44 3.82 -0.92 -9.48
C ARG A 44 3.59 -1.08 -7.98
N LEU A 45 2.33 -1.07 -7.56
CA LEU A 45 1.94 -1.28 -6.17
C LEU A 45 2.38 -2.66 -5.68
N ALA A 46 2.08 -3.72 -6.44
CA ALA A 46 2.48 -5.08 -6.11
C ALA A 46 4.01 -5.22 -5.98
N ALA A 47 4.77 -4.59 -6.89
CA ALA A 47 6.23 -4.59 -6.83
C ALA A 47 6.77 -3.87 -5.59
N ALA A 48 6.20 -2.71 -5.22
CA ALA A 48 6.59 -1.98 -4.01
C ALA A 48 6.29 -2.77 -2.72
N VAL A 49 5.12 -3.42 -2.67
CA VAL A 49 4.70 -4.28 -1.56
C VAL A 49 5.62 -5.52 -1.46
N THR A 50 5.94 -6.16 -2.59
CA THR A 50 6.87 -7.30 -2.68
C THR A 50 8.28 -6.92 -2.27
N ALA A 51 8.76 -5.74 -2.69
CA ALA A 51 10.06 -5.22 -2.28
C ALA A 51 10.14 -4.94 -0.77
N ALA A 52 9.00 -4.61 -0.14
CA ALA A 52 8.89 -4.49 1.30
C ALA A 52 8.74 -5.86 2.03
N GLY A 53 8.69 -6.97 1.30
CA GLY A 53 8.55 -8.32 1.83
C GLY A 53 7.10 -8.77 2.08
N TYR A 54 6.13 -8.14 1.41
CA TYR A 54 4.70 -8.41 1.52
C TYR A 54 4.11 -8.87 0.19
N GLU A 55 3.02 -9.62 0.24
CA GLU A 55 2.28 -10.00 -0.96
C GLU A 55 0.99 -9.19 -1.06
N LEU A 56 0.76 -8.55 -2.21
CA LEU A 56 -0.48 -7.85 -2.51
C LEU A 56 -1.55 -8.88 -2.90
N THR A 57 -2.49 -9.17 -2.00
CA THR A 57 -3.54 -10.18 -2.22
C THR A 57 -4.74 -9.63 -3.00
N ARG A 58 -5.19 -8.42 -2.69
CA ARG A 58 -6.31 -7.78 -3.38
C ARG A 58 -6.28 -6.27 -3.20
N ARG A 59 -6.33 -5.54 -4.31
CA ARG A 59 -6.69 -4.11 -4.29
C ARG A 59 -8.20 -3.97 -4.31
N VAL A 60 -8.73 -3.10 -3.46
CA VAL A 60 -10.14 -2.70 -3.48
C VAL A 60 -10.18 -1.19 -3.73
N PRO A 61 -10.54 -0.73 -4.94
CA PRO A 61 -10.75 0.71 -5.16
C PRO A 61 -11.94 1.17 -4.32
N GLU A 62 -11.89 2.38 -3.73
CA GLU A 62 -13.04 3.00 -3.05
C GLU A 62 -14.14 3.45 -4.04
N GLU A 63 -14.29 2.77 -5.16
CA GLU A 63 -15.38 2.94 -6.12
C GLU A 63 -16.19 1.64 -6.21
N THR A 64 -17.01 1.41 -5.19
CA THR A 64 -18.26 0.66 -5.29
C THR A 64 -19.16 1.11 -4.14
N ARG A 65 -19.81 2.27 -4.29
CA ARG A 65 -21.08 2.56 -3.60
C ARG A 65 -22.00 3.34 -4.52
#